data_AF-A0A7K6LY06-F1
#
_entry.id   AF-A0A7K6LY06-F1
#
_cell.length_a   1.000
_cell.length_b   1.000
_cell.length_c   1.000
_cell.angle_alpha   90.00
_cell.angle_beta   90.00
_cell.angle_gamma   90.00
#
_symmetry.space_group_name_H-M   'P 1'
#
loop_
_entity.id
_entity.type
_entity.pdbx_description
1 polymer ?
#
loop_
_entity_poly.entity_id
_entity_poly.type
_entity_poly.pdbx_seq_one_letter_code
_entity_poly.pdbx_strand_id
1 'polypeptide(L)'
;QAGLTAPHSLRLFPLYILALLKQKAFQTGTNTRLDERIFTMCQVKNQPLVYLMLMTHPSLYRVDNLTDEGALNINDRTIPQPPLLQLSVEKLSRDGAYLMDAGSV
;
A
#
# COMPACT_ATOMS: atom_id res chain seq x y z
N GLN A 1 30.37 10.03 7.57
CA GLN A 1 29.26 9.76 6.65
C GLN A 1 27.96 10.01 7.41
N ALA A 2 27.25 11.11 7.12
CA ALA A 2 25.97 11.41 7.77
C ALA A 2 24.84 10.78 6.95
N GLY A 3 24.23 9.74 7.49
CA GLY A 3 23.08 9.06 6.88
C GLY A 3 22.23 8.43 7.97
N LEU A 4 20.93 8.31 7.73
CA LEU A 4 20.05 7.58 8.63
C LEU A 4 20.33 6.08 8.48
N THR A 5 20.98 5.48 9.48
CA THR A 5 21.34 4.07 9.45
C THR A 5 20.18 3.21 9.96
N ALA A 6 19.93 2.10 9.27
CA ALA A 6 19.00 1.07 9.71
C ALA A 6 19.52 -0.30 9.24
N PRO A 7 19.41 -1.37 10.06
CA PRO A 7 19.70 -2.72 9.60
C PRO A 7 18.72 -3.12 8.48
N HIS A 8 19.13 -4.05 7.62
CA HIS A 8 18.33 -4.46 6.46
C HIS A 8 16.91 -4.94 6.85
N SER A 9 16.79 -5.64 7.98
CA SER A 9 15.51 -6.12 8.53
C SER A 9 14.52 -5.00 8.87
N LEU A 10 14.99 -3.78 9.15
CA LEU A 10 14.17 -2.63 9.54
C LEU A 10 14.16 -1.51 8.50
N ARG A 11 14.70 -1.74 7.30
CA ARG A 11 14.82 -0.68 6.27
C ARG A 11 13.47 -0.07 5.86
N LEU A 12 12.37 -0.82 5.98
CA LEU A 12 11.01 -0.36 5.69
C LEU A 12 10.26 0.13 6.93
N PHE A 13 10.83 -0.03 8.13
CA PHE A 13 10.15 0.34 9.36
C PHE A 13 9.78 1.84 9.40
N PRO A 14 10.69 2.79 9.07
CA PRO A 14 10.32 4.20 9.03
C PRO A 14 9.21 4.51 8.01
N LEU A 15 9.20 3.81 6.86
CA LEU A 15 8.19 3.98 5.82
C LEU A 15 6.81 3.54 6.33
N TYR A 16 6.71 2.37 6.97
CA TYR A 16 5.45 1.88 7.52
C TYR A 16 4.93 2.73 8.67
N ILE A 17 5.81 3.25 9.53
CA ILE A 17 5.41 4.19 10.59
C ILE A 17 4.85 5.48 9.97
N LEU A 18 5.50 6.06 8.95
CA LEU A 18 4.97 7.23 8.24
C LEU A 18 3.60 6.95 7.60
N ALA A 19 3.44 5.78 6.99
CA ALA A 19 2.18 5.40 6.35
C ALA A 19 1.05 5.23 7.39
N LEU A 20 1.35 4.59 8.53
CA LEU A 20 0.41 4.46 9.65
C LEU A 20 -0.02 5.81 10.22
N LEU A 21 0.92 6.75 10.38
CA LEU A 21 0.64 8.12 10.86
C LEU A 21 -0.26 8.92 9.90
N LYS A 22 -0.25 8.57 8.61
CA LYS A 22 -1.15 9.16 7.60
C LYS A 22 -2.53 8.48 7.54
N GLN A 23 -2.72 7.36 8.23
CA GLN A 23 -3.99 6.64 8.23
C GLN A 23 -5.06 7.39 9.04
N LYS A 24 -6.33 7.25 8.67
CA LYS A 24 -7.49 7.87 9.36
C LYS A 24 -7.57 7.55 10.85
N ALA A 25 -7.04 6.42 11.29
CA ALA A 25 -6.97 6.07 12.72
C ALA A 25 -6.07 7.04 13.50
N PHE A 26 -4.90 7.42 12.97
CA PHE A 26 -3.84 8.12 13.71
C PHE A 26 -3.57 9.55 13.24
N GLN A 27 -4.02 9.92 12.04
CA GLN A 27 -3.77 11.25 11.49
C GLN A 27 -4.37 12.36 12.37
N THR A 28 -3.58 13.42 12.54
CA THR A 28 -3.95 14.66 13.25
C THR A 28 -4.06 15.80 12.23
N GLY A 29 -5.06 16.68 12.37
CA GLY A 29 -5.19 17.89 11.53
C GLY A 29 -6.14 17.81 10.33
N THR A 30 -6.67 16.64 9.98
CA THR A 30 -7.74 16.49 8.98
C THR A 30 -9.08 16.20 9.65
N ASN A 31 -10.16 16.75 9.08
CA ASN A 31 -11.52 16.58 9.59
C ASN A 31 -12.07 15.19 9.18
N THR A 32 -11.60 14.13 9.84
CA THR A 32 -12.15 12.77 9.72
C THR A 32 -13.34 12.64 10.65
N ARG A 33 -14.47 12.15 10.12
CA ARG A 33 -15.67 11.88 10.94
C ARG A 33 -15.33 10.89 12.06
N LEU A 34 -15.92 11.09 13.24
CA LEU A 34 -15.63 10.25 14.40
C LEU A 34 -15.90 8.76 14.10
N ASP A 35 -17.06 8.44 13.50
CA ASP A 35 -17.43 7.07 13.16
C ASP A 35 -16.42 6.42 12.20
N GLU A 36 -15.94 7.17 11.22
CA GLU A 36 -14.94 6.70 10.25
C GLU A 36 -13.58 6.45 10.91
N ARG A 37 -13.18 7.32 11.84
CA ARG A 37 -11.96 7.15 12.62
C ARG A 37 -12.05 5.90 13.50
N ILE A 38 -13.14 5.75 14.25
CA ILE A 38 -13.36 4.59 15.12
C ILE A 38 -13.43 3.31 14.31
N PHE A 39 -14.14 3.32 13.17
CA PHE A 39 -14.16 2.20 12.23
C PHE A 39 -12.73 1.80 11.80
N THR A 40 -11.93 2.76 11.37
CA THR A 40 -10.54 2.50 10.95
C THR A 40 -9.69 1.94 12.10
N MET A 41 -9.87 2.45 13.33
CA MET A 41 -9.20 1.90 14.51
C MET A 41 -9.61 0.44 14.77
N CYS A 42 -10.90 0.11 14.62
CA CYS A 42 -11.40 -1.26 14.73
C CYS A 42 -10.78 -2.17 13.65
N GLN A 43 -10.65 -1.69 12.42
CA GLN A 43 -9.99 -2.46 11.36
C GLN A 43 -8.52 -2.71 11.70
N VAL A 44 -7.77 -1.70 12.14
CA VAL A 44 -6.37 -1.85 12.55
C VAL A 44 -6.20 -2.90 13.66
N LYS A 45 -7.14 -2.92 14.61
CA LYS A 45 -7.11 -3.85 15.75
C LYS A 45 -7.40 -5.31 15.36
N ASN A 46 -8.27 -5.54 14.38
CA ASN A 46 -8.86 -6.86 14.15
C ASN A 46 -8.51 -7.49 12.79
N GLN A 47 -7.95 -6.74 11.85
CA GLN A 47 -7.60 -7.29 10.53
C GLN A 47 -6.43 -8.27 10.59
N PRO A 48 -6.48 -9.39 9.85
CA PRO A 48 -5.31 -10.23 9.60
C PRO A 48 -4.14 -9.42 9.03
N LEU A 49 -2.92 -9.83 9.35
CA LEU A 49 -1.70 -9.09 9.01
C LEU A 49 -1.62 -8.70 7.52
N VAL A 50 -1.98 -9.61 6.62
CA VAL A 50 -1.95 -9.36 5.16
C VAL A 50 -2.82 -8.17 4.76
N TYR A 51 -4.02 -8.06 5.32
CA TYR A 51 -4.94 -6.96 5.04
C TYR A 51 -4.54 -5.68 5.77
N LEU A 52 -4.06 -5.81 7.02
CA LEU A 52 -3.54 -4.67 7.78
C LEU A 52 -2.37 -3.98 7.04
N MET A 53 -1.49 -4.78 6.43
CA MET A 53 -0.37 -4.26 5.62
C MET A 53 -0.87 -3.46 4.42
N LEU A 54 -1.86 -3.97 3.67
CA LEU A 54 -2.47 -3.26 2.54
C LEU A 54 -3.20 -1.97 2.97
N MET A 55 -3.91 -2.01 4.10
CA MET A 55 -4.57 -0.82 4.65
C MET A 55 -3.58 0.23 5.16
N THR A 56 -2.40 -0.19 5.61
CA THR A 56 -1.35 0.71 6.12
C THR A 56 -0.54 1.30 4.99
N HIS A 57 -0.10 0.46 4.04
CA HIS A 57 0.71 0.85 2.90
C HIS A 57 0.21 0.09 1.65
N PRO A 58 -0.76 0.69 0.92
CA PRO A 58 -1.36 0.09 -0.27
C PRO A 58 -0.35 -0.39 -1.31
N SER A 59 -0.75 -1.39 -2.07
CA SER A 59 0.01 -1.85 -3.22
C SER A 59 -0.42 -1.12 -4.48
N LEU A 60 0.51 -0.46 -5.16
CA LEU A 60 0.24 0.28 -6.39
C LEU A 60 0.85 -0.44 -7.58
N TYR A 61 0.05 -0.64 -8.62
CA TYR A 61 0.46 -1.30 -9.86
C TYR A 61 0.08 -0.44 -11.06
N ARG A 62 0.92 -0.46 -12.10
CA ARG A 62 0.55 0.04 -13.43
C ARG A 62 -0.13 -1.09 -14.20
N VAL A 63 -1.26 -0.81 -14.84
CA VAL A 63 -2.12 -1.84 -15.44
C VAL A 63 -2.48 -1.60 -16.91
N ASP A 64 -2.04 -0.49 -17.51
CA ASP A 64 -2.18 -0.21 -18.95
C ASP A 64 -1.15 -0.93 -19.83
N ASN A 65 -0.11 -1.53 -19.23
CA ASN A 65 0.94 -2.25 -19.96
C ASN A 65 1.28 -3.57 -19.26
N LEU A 66 0.29 -4.44 -19.10
CA LEU A 66 0.47 -5.77 -18.52
C LEU A 66 1.13 -6.70 -19.55
N THR A 67 2.05 -7.54 -19.07
CA THR A 67 2.78 -8.52 -19.87
C THR A 67 2.62 -9.91 -19.28
N ASP A 68 2.77 -10.93 -20.13
CA ASP A 68 2.79 -12.33 -19.69
C ASP A 68 4.16 -12.76 -19.12
N GLU A 69 5.18 -11.90 -19.22
CA GLU A 69 6.48 -12.13 -18.58
C GLU A 69 6.32 -12.26 -17.06
N GLY A 70 6.71 -13.43 -16.51
CA GLY A 70 6.55 -13.73 -15.09
C GLY A 70 5.11 -13.97 -14.64
N ALA A 71 4.15 -14.07 -15.57
CA ALA A 71 2.77 -14.35 -15.24
C ALA A 71 2.59 -15.75 -14.62
N LEU A 72 1.62 -15.87 -13.72
CA LEU A 72 1.26 -17.14 -13.10
C LEU A 72 0.18 -17.83 -13.94
N ASN A 73 0.25 -19.16 -14.06
CA ASN A 73 -0.81 -19.96 -14.67
C ASN A 73 -1.62 -20.65 -13.58
N ILE A 74 -2.85 -20.21 -13.35
CA ILE A 74 -3.75 -20.72 -12.31
C ILE A 74 -5.10 -21.03 -12.94
N ASN A 75 -5.59 -22.27 -12.79
CA ASN A 75 -6.88 -22.71 -13.32
C ASN A 75 -7.06 -22.39 -14.82
N ASP A 76 -6.03 -22.70 -15.63
CA ASP A 76 -5.97 -22.42 -17.07
C ASP A 76 -6.11 -20.94 -17.45
N ARG A 77 -5.78 -20.04 -16.51
CA ARG A 77 -5.71 -18.59 -16.74
C ARG A 77 -4.30 -18.08 -16.52
N THR A 78 -3.83 -17.27 -17.45
CA THR A 78 -2.60 -16.49 -17.32
C THR A 78 -2.89 -15.22 -16.53
N ILE A 79 -2.18 -15.04 -15.41
CA ILE A 79 -2.37 -13.93 -14.46
C ILE A 79 -1.09 -13.08 -14.45
N PRO A 80 -1.09 -11.90 -15.07
CA PRO A 80 0.05 -10.99 -15.09
C PRO A 80 0.53 -10.63 -13.68
N GLN A 81 1.84 -10.43 -13.51
CA GLN A 81 2.47 -10.03 -12.25
C GLN A 81 3.16 -8.66 -12.41
N PRO A 82 2.41 -7.55 -12.47
CA PRO A 82 3.01 -6.22 -12.60
C PRO A 82 3.87 -5.87 -11.38
N PRO A 83 4.96 -5.10 -11.55
CA PRO A 83 5.82 -4.72 -10.44
C PRO A 83 5.11 -3.77 -9.47
N LEU A 84 5.45 -3.91 -8.18
CA LEU A 84 4.98 -3.01 -7.14
C LEU A 84 5.64 -1.63 -7.26
N LEU A 85 4.83 -0.58 -7.29
CA LEU A 85 5.29 0.80 -7.36
C LEU A 85 5.32 1.44 -5.97
N GLN A 86 6.28 2.34 -5.77
CA GLN A 86 6.32 3.19 -4.59
C GLN A 86 5.12 4.16 -4.58
N LEU A 87 4.59 4.44 -3.38
CA LEU A 87 3.48 5.38 -3.18
C LEU A 87 3.96 6.84 -3.28
N SER A 88 4.32 7.25 -4.49
CA SER A 88 4.72 8.62 -4.85
C SER A 88 4.05 9.02 -6.15
N VAL A 89 3.63 10.28 -6.23
CA VAL A 89 3.09 10.87 -7.48
C VAL A 89 4.10 10.83 -8.62
N GLU A 90 5.40 10.74 -8.34
CA GLU A 90 6.46 10.57 -9.34
C GLU A 90 6.33 9.25 -10.12
N LYS A 91 5.61 8.26 -9.59
CA LYS A 91 5.33 6.99 -10.28
C LYS A 91 4.09 7.06 -11.19
N LEU A 92 3.33 8.15 -11.13
CA LEU A 92 2.09 8.34 -11.89
C LEU A 92 2.35 9.19 -13.13
N SER A 93 2.26 8.57 -14.29
CA SER A 93 2.26 9.25 -15.59
C SER A 93 0.84 9.66 -15.99
N ARG A 94 0.71 10.76 -16.71
CA ARG A 94 -0.60 11.29 -17.16
C ARG A 94 -1.31 10.39 -18.17
N ASP A 95 -0.54 9.59 -18.89
CA ASP A 95 -0.98 8.65 -19.92
C ASP A 95 -1.08 7.20 -19.42
N GLY A 96 -0.91 6.96 -18.12
CA GLY A 96 -0.95 5.62 -17.52
C GLY A 96 -2.29 5.28 -16.84
N ALA A 97 -2.56 3.98 -16.68
CA ALA A 97 -3.65 3.48 -15.85
C ALA A 97 -3.07 2.68 -14.68
N TYR A 98 -3.62 2.89 -13.48
CA TYR A 98 -3.06 2.34 -12.25
C TYR A 98 -4.14 1.69 -11.40
N LEU A 99 -3.77 0.60 -10.72
CA LEU A 99 -4.57 -0.07 -9.71
C LEU A 99 -3.88 0.09 -8.37
N MET A 100 -4.59 0.66 -7.40
CA MET A 100 -4.16 0.72 -6.01
C MET A 100 -5.02 -0.26 -5.20
N ASP A 101 -4.41 -1.34 -4.74
CA ASP A 101 -5.01 -2.24 -3.77
C ASP A 101 -4.73 -1.71 -2.36
N ALA A 102 -5.75 -1.11 -1.75
CA ALA A 102 -5.70 -0.57 -0.40
C ALA A 102 -6.28 -1.52 0.66
N GLY A 103 -6.47 -2.81 0.32
CA GLY A 103 -7.14 -3.78 1.18
C GLY A 103 -8.66 -3.53 1.28
N SER A 104 -9.32 -4.27 2.19
CA SER A 104 -10.76 -4.11 2.44
C SER A 104 -11.04 -2.96 3.42
N VAL A 105 -12.09 -2.19 3.13
CA VAL A 105 -12.81 -1.39 4.14
C VAL A 105 -13.67 -2.35 4.95
#